data_AF-A0A4Y2W6A7-F1
#
_entry.id   AF-A0A4Y2W6A7-F1
#
_cell.length_a   1.000
_cell.length_b   1.000
_cell.length_c   1.000
_cell.angle_alpha   90.00
_cell.angle_beta   90.00
_cell.angle_gamma   90.00
#
_symmetry.space_group_name_H-M   'P 1'
#
loop_
_entity.id
_entity.type
_entity.pdbx_description
1 polymer ?
#
loop_
_entity_poly.entity_id
_entity_poly.type
_entity_poly.pdbx_seq_one_letter_code
_entity_poly.pdbx_strand_id
1 'polypeptide(L)' 'MAIQNSNLPPSLVNEVVKIVEGETIVRSDLKSVSNVYSWIEEYGRISDTKWNLRSSRPSGTKFVC' A
#
# COMPACT_ATOMS: atom_id res chain seq x y z
N MET A 1 -17.13 4.07 -3.24
CA MET A 1 -16.43 5.03 -2.37
C MET A 1 -15.32 5.65 -3.19
N ALA A 2 -15.55 6.85 -3.75
CA ALA A 2 -14.52 7.57 -4.48
C ALA A 2 -13.52 8.14 -3.47
N ILE A 3 -12.26 7.77 -3.61
CA ILE A 3 -11.17 8.44 -2.88
C ILE A 3 -11.14 9.87 -3.43
N GLN A 4 -11.48 10.85 -2.59
CA GLN A 4 -11.37 12.25 -2.96
C GLN A 4 -9.88 12.61 -3.05
N ASN A 5 -9.33 12.52 -4.26
CA ASN A 5 -7.92 12.81 -4.54
C ASN A 5 -7.55 14.29 -4.33
N SER A 6 -8.55 15.17 -4.11
CA SER A 6 -8.36 16.60 -3.94
C SER A 6 -7.63 17.00 -2.65
N ASN A 7 -7.43 16.07 -1.70
CA ASN A 7 -6.77 16.34 -0.42
C ASN A 7 -5.37 15.73 -0.31
N LEU A 8 -4.86 15.08 -1.35
CA LEU A 8 -3.50 14.53 -1.32
C LEU A 8 -2.50 15.62 -1.73
N PRO A 9 -1.42 15.86 -0.95
CA PRO A 9 -0.37 16.76 -1.36
C PRO A 9 0.18 16.37 -2.74
N PRO A 10 0.40 17.33 -3.68
CA PRO A 10 0.88 17.02 -5.03
C PRO A 10 2.25 16.31 -5.07
N SER A 11 3.00 16.35 -3.96
CA SER A 11 4.35 15.79 -3.80
C SER A 11 4.40 14.59 -2.86
N LEU A 12 3.27 13.94 -2.58
CA LEU A 12 3.24 12.84 -1.62
C LEU A 12 3.96 11.62 -2.20
N VAL A 13 5.25 11.43 -1.86
CA VAL A 13 6.03 10.28 -2.30
C VAL A 13 5.72 9.08 -1.39
N ASN A 14 6.03 9.20 -0.10
CA ASN A 14 5.72 8.25 0.96
C ASN A 14 5.53 9.02 2.28
N GLU A 15 4.47 8.76 3.05
CA GLU A 15 4.26 9.30 4.39
C GLU A 15 3.93 8.21 5.41
N VAL A 16 4.40 8.37 6.65
CA VAL A 16 3.93 7.59 7.78
C VAL A 16 2.71 8.30 8.34
N VAL A 17 1.52 7.69 8.19
CA VAL A 17 0.24 8.27 8.63
C VAL A 17 0.07 8.10 10.14
N LYS A 18 0.47 6.95 10.66
CA LYS A 18 0.28 6.59 12.07
C LYS A 18 1.32 5.58 12.50
N ILE A 19 1.84 5.77 13.70
CA ILE A 19 2.62 4.76 14.43
C ILE A 19 1.84 4.46 15.70
N VAL A 20 1.44 3.21 15.86
CA VAL A 20 0.93 2.67 17.12
C VAL A 20 1.79 1.48 17.51
N GLU A 21 1.71 1.07 18.76
CA GLU A 21 2.48 -0.09 19.25
C GLU A 21 2.13 -1.34 18.42
N GLY A 22 3.10 -1.85 17.67
CA GLY A 22 2.96 -3.03 16.81
C GLY A 22 2.36 -2.79 15.41
N GLU A 23 1.95 -1.57 15.06
CA GLU A 23 1.42 -1.27 13.72
C GLU A 23 1.90 0.10 13.21
N THR A 24 2.47 0.08 12.00
CA THR A 24 2.90 1.28 11.28
C THR A 24 2.08 1.39 10.00
N ILE A 25 1.30 2.47 9.87
CA ILE A 25 0.49 2.75 8.68
C ILE A 25 1.26 3.71 7.80
N VAL A 26 1.61 3.26 6.59
CA VAL A 26 2.31 4.04 5.57
C VAL A 26 1.36 4.29 4.39
N ARG A 27 1.36 5.51 3.87
CA ARG A 27 0.69 5.88 2.62
C ARG A 27 1.75 6.24 1.57
N SER A 28 1.71 5.56 0.43
CA SER A 28 2.72 5.67 -0.62
C SER A 28 2.06 5.87 -1.97
N ASP A 29 2.66 6.71 -2.82
CA ASP A 29 2.17 6.97 -4.18
C ASP A 29 2.72 5.97 -5.20
N LEU A 30 2.47 4.67 -4.94
CA LEU A 30 2.94 3.58 -5.78
C LEU A 30 2.14 3.56 -7.09
N LYS A 31 2.80 3.84 -8.22
CA LYS A 31 2.17 3.97 -9.54
C LYS A 31 1.96 2.66 -10.30
N SER A 32 2.57 1.57 -9.86
CA SER A 32 2.55 0.30 -10.58
C SER A 32 2.58 -0.89 -9.64
N VAL A 33 2.13 -2.03 -10.15
CA VAL A 33 2.22 -3.33 -9.46
C VAL A 33 3.69 -3.71 -9.20
N SER A 34 4.61 -3.35 -10.09
CA SER A 34 6.05 -3.57 -9.87
C SER A 34 6.56 -2.81 -8.64
N ASN A 35 6.11 -1.57 -8.43
CA ASN A 35 6.51 -0.78 -7.28
C ASN A 35 6.00 -1.40 -5.96
N VAL A 36 4.81 -2.00 -6.00
CA VAL A 36 4.25 -2.76 -4.86
C VAL A 36 5.13 -3.97 -4.53
N TYR A 37 5.56 -4.73 -5.54
CA TYR A 37 6.44 -5.88 -5.31
C TYR A 37 7.78 -5.48 -4.70
N SER A 38 8.43 -4.44 -5.23
CA SER A 38 9.70 -3.94 -4.69
C SER A 38 9.57 -3.47 -3.24
N TRP A 39 8.47 -2.79 -2.91
CA TRP A 39 8.24 -2.30 -1.54
C TRP A 39 8.02 -3.45 -0.55
N ILE A 40 7.26 -4.47 -0.94
CA ILE A 40 7.03 -5.67 -0.11
C ILE A 40 8.32 -6.46 0.10
N GLU A 41 9.16 -6.59 -0.94
CA GLU A 41 10.46 -7.26 -0.84
C GLU A 41 11.41 -6.52 0.11
N GLU A 42 11.51 -5.20 -0.02
CA GLU A 42 12.33 -4.37 0.86
C GLU A 42 11.85 -4.45 2.31
N TYR A 43 10.54 -4.31 2.54
CA TYR A 43 9.96 -4.37 3.87
C TYR A 43 10.14 -5.76 4.50
N GLY A 44 9.91 -6.83 3.73
CA GLY A 44 10.15 -8.20 4.18
C GLY A 44 11.60 -8.44 4.59
N ARG A 45 12.56 -7.90 3.83
CA ARG A 45 13.99 -7.98 4.16
C ARG A 45 14.33 -7.24 5.46
N ILE A 46 13.78 -6.05 5.68
CA ILE A 46 14.08 -5.23 6.88
C ILE A 46 13.44 -5.85 8.14
N SER A 47 12.23 -6.38 8.01
CA SER A 47 11.48 -6.96 9.12
C SER A 47 11.79 -8.45 9.38
N ASP A 48 12.64 -9.06 8.55
CA ASP A 48 12.89 -10.51 8.53
C ASP A 48 11.58 -11.33 8.45
N THR A 49 10.63 -10.85 7.66
CA THR A 49 9.32 -11.49 7.48
C THR A 49 9.11 -11.92 6.03
N LYS A 50 8.53 -13.11 5.87
CA LYS A 50 8.14 -13.64 4.55
C LYS A 50 6.67 -13.30 4.26
N TRP A 51 6.44 -12.47 3.26
CA TRP A 51 5.09 -12.05 2.84
C TRP A 51 4.51 -12.98 1.78
N ASN A 52 3.26 -13.42 1.98
CA ASN A 52 2.53 -14.22 1.01
C ASN A 52 1.75 -13.32 0.04
N LEU A 53 2.21 -13.22 -1.20
CA LEU A 53 1.51 -12.52 -2.27
C LEU A 53 0.45 -13.43 -2.90
N ARG A 54 -0.78 -12.95 -2.97
CA ARG A 54 -1.90 -13.65 -3.63
C ARG A 54 -2.47 -12.77 -4.72
N SER A 55 -2.53 -13.28 -5.93
CA SER A 55 -3.32 -12.69 -7.00
C SER A 55 -4.72 -13.26 -6.96
N SER A 56 -5.74 -12.43 -7.14
CA SER A 56 -7.13 -12.86 -7.30
C SER A 56 -7.66 -12.35 -8.64
N ARG A 57 -8.55 -13.13 -9.26
CA ARG A 57 -9.31 -12.74 -10.45
C ARG A 57 -10.82 -12.91 -10.16
N PRO A 58 -11.65 -11.89 -10.42
CA PRO A 58 -11.27 -10.57 -10.91
C PRO A 58 -10.47 -9.82 -9.84
N SER A 59 -9.50 -9.03 -10.29
CA SER A 59 -8.74 -8.12 -9.44
C SER A 59 -9.75 -7.14 -8.81
N GLY A 60 -10.17 -7.40 -7.57
CA GLY A 60 -11.39 -6.92 -6.93
C GLY A 60 -12.07 -5.69 -7.53
N THR A 61 -13.16 -5.90 -8.28
CA THR A 61 -14.17 -4.86 -8.53
C THR A 61 -15.23 -5.00 -7.43
N LYS A 62 -15.12 -4.20 -6.36
CA LYS A 62 -16.15 -4.20 -5.32
C LYS A 62 -17.40 -3.50 -5.87
N PHE A 63 -18.31 -4.25 -6.49
CA PHE A 63 -19.71 -3.83 -6.58
C PHE A 63 -20.32 -4.03 -5.20
N VAL A 64 -20.87 -2.96 -4.63
CA VAL A 64 -21.64 -3.00 -3.38
C VAL A 64 -23.09 -2.71 -3.77
N CYS A 65 -24.02 -3.53 -3.29
CA CYS A 65 -25.47 -3.31 -3.38
C CYS A 65 -25.88 -2.04 -2.62
#